data_AF-A0A9Q1RHB0-F1
#
_entry.id   AF-A0A9Q1RHB0-F1
#
_cell.length_a   1.000
_cell.length_b   1.000
_cell.length_c   1.000
_cell.angle_alpha   90.00
_cell.angle_beta   90.00
_cell.angle_gamma   90.00
#
_symmetry.space_group_name_H-M   'P 1'
#
loop_
_entity.id
_entity.type
_entity.pdbx_description
1 polymer ?
#
loop_
_entity_poly.entity_id
_entity_poly.type
_entity_poly.pdbx_seq_one_letter_code
_entity_poly.pdbx_strand_id
1 'polypeptide(L)'
;MNLSSTSLIVQLPISYSYSCSPAMAFNSMPLLFAFFLLIASTNGDSNTAPGAFPHGKISSPPPPVNGSSPIPPVHTPPTTPYPPTQVTPPPPPPSPPVPTPPVSPPKTTADCIPLCQVRCKLHYKKKICVRACTTCCLRCKCVPPGQYYGNREKCGKCYANMTTHGGRLKCP
;
A
#
# COMPACT_ATOMS: atom_id res chain seq x y z
N MET A 1 33.78 -48.69 46.02
CA MET A 1 34.68 -47.59 45.66
C MET A 1 34.02 -46.81 44.52
N ASN A 2 32.97 -45.99 44.67
CA ASN A 2 32.62 -44.95 45.64
C ASN A 2 33.72 -43.88 45.84
N LEU A 3 33.53 -42.72 45.19
CA LEU A 3 33.51 -41.35 45.73
C LEU A 3 33.16 -40.40 44.55
N SER A 4 31.93 -39.90 44.45
CA SER A 4 31.40 -38.62 45.00
C SER A 4 31.95 -37.35 44.36
N SER A 5 31.07 -36.60 43.68
CA SER A 5 30.58 -35.25 44.07
C SER A 5 31.54 -34.13 43.65
N THR A 6 31.18 -33.08 42.90
CA THR A 6 30.12 -32.06 43.10
C THR A 6 29.99 -31.24 41.80
N SER A 7 28.80 -31.07 41.21
CA SER A 7 27.84 -29.96 41.41
C SER A 7 28.38 -28.53 41.26
N LEU A 8 27.97 -27.86 40.18
CA LEU A 8 27.60 -26.43 40.03
C LEU A 8 27.26 -26.22 38.53
N ILE A 9 26.03 -26.43 38.07
CA ILE A 9 24.87 -25.52 38.16
C ILE A 9 25.28 -24.04 38.14
N VAL A 10 25.40 -23.47 36.94
CA VAL A 10 25.01 -22.08 36.70
C VAL A 10 23.83 -22.12 35.74
N GLN A 11 22.66 -22.39 36.32
CA GLN A 11 21.40 -21.94 35.75
C GLN A 11 21.37 -20.42 35.94
N LEU A 12 21.52 -19.67 34.85
CA LEU A 12 21.11 -18.27 34.81
C LEU A 12 19.60 -18.24 34.49
N PRO A 13 18.74 -17.77 35.42
CA PRO A 13 17.33 -17.55 35.15
C PRO A 13 17.21 -16.20 34.46
N ILE A 14 17.10 -16.19 33.13
CA ILE A 14 16.53 -15.03 32.45
C ILE A 14 15.10 -15.37 32.07
N SER A 15 14.28 -15.35 33.11
CA SER A 15 12.86 -15.06 33.03
C SER A 15 12.67 -13.69 32.34
N TYR A 16 12.68 -13.66 31.01
CA TYR A 16 12.03 -12.58 30.27
C TYR A 16 10.53 -12.86 30.30
N SER A 17 9.93 -12.39 31.38
CA SER A 17 8.50 -12.16 31.54
C SER A 17 7.95 -11.39 30.35
N TYR A 18 7.04 -12.02 29.61
CA TYR A 18 6.06 -11.33 28.78
C TYR A 18 5.12 -10.54 29.71
N SER A 19 5.55 -9.35 30.11
CA SER A 19 4.67 -8.35 30.70
C SER A 19 3.83 -7.75 29.57
N CYS A 20 2.64 -8.33 29.39
CA CYS A 20 1.49 -7.56 28.95
C CYS A 20 1.22 -6.52 30.04
N SER A 21 1.56 -5.25 29.79
CA SER A 21 1.21 -4.16 30.69
C SER A 21 0.26 -3.16 30.03
N PRO A 22 -0.66 -2.61 30.83
CA PRO A 22 -1.93 -2.04 30.39
C PRO A 22 -1.85 -0.51 30.35
N ALA A 23 -2.93 0.10 29.85
CA ALA A 23 -3.38 1.43 30.27
C ALA A 23 -2.31 2.53 30.35
N MET A 24 -2.10 3.25 29.25
CA MET A 24 -1.56 4.60 29.31
C MET A 24 -2.57 5.48 30.07
N ALA A 25 -2.33 5.64 31.37
CA ALA A 25 -3.03 6.57 32.24
C ALA A 25 -2.73 8.01 31.76
N PHE A 26 -3.64 8.57 30.97
CA PHE A 26 -3.67 10.00 30.66
C PHE A 26 -4.21 10.76 31.87
N ASN A 27 -3.38 10.97 32.88
CA ASN A 27 -3.59 11.99 33.89
C ASN A 27 -2.69 13.18 33.57
N SER A 28 -3.28 14.21 32.94
CA SER A 28 -2.98 15.64 33.10
C SER A 28 -3.28 16.42 31.81
N MET A 29 -4.57 16.65 31.52
CA MET A 29 -5.00 17.82 30.72
C MET A 29 -6.52 18.08 30.92
N PRO A 30 -6.95 18.59 32.09
CA PRO A 30 -8.38 18.74 32.41
C PRO A 30 -9.12 19.82 31.58
N LEU A 31 -8.44 20.56 30.70
CA LEU A 31 -9.05 21.63 29.91
C LEU A 31 -9.56 21.21 28.53
N LEU A 32 -9.24 20.00 28.04
CA LEU A 32 -9.73 19.53 26.73
C LEU A 32 -10.94 18.59 26.80
N PHE A 33 -11.21 17.96 27.94
CA PHE A 33 -12.37 17.06 28.10
C PHE A 33 -13.70 17.82 28.24
N ALA A 34 -13.68 19.07 28.75
CA ALA A 34 -14.87 19.92 28.81
C ALA A 34 -15.40 20.30 27.41
N PHE A 35 -14.52 20.38 26.41
CA PHE A 35 -14.92 20.69 25.03
C PHE A 35 -15.61 19.50 24.34
N PHE A 36 -15.21 18.26 24.66
CA PHE A 36 -15.85 17.06 24.08
C PHE A 36 -17.24 16.79 24.65
N LEU A 37 -17.49 17.11 25.93
CA LEU A 37 -18.81 16.95 26.53
C LEU A 37 -19.83 18.01 26.08
N LEU A 38 -19.39 19.20 25.64
CA LEU A 38 -20.28 20.21 25.05
C LEU A 38 -20.78 19.85 23.65
N ILE A 39 -20.04 19.03 22.89
CA ILE A 39 -20.43 18.66 21.51
C ILE A 39 -21.44 17.50 21.51
N ALA A 40 -21.50 16.68 22.57
CA ALA A 40 -22.39 15.52 22.63
C ALA A 40 -23.84 15.82 23.05
N SER A 41 -24.20 17.08 23.37
CA SER A 41 -25.56 17.45 23.77
C SER A 41 -26.46 17.97 22.64
N THR A 42 -26.01 18.01 21.39
CA THR A 42 -26.91 18.27 20.27
C THR A 42 -27.06 17.02 19.40
N ASN A 43 -28.33 16.62 19.22
CA ASN A 43 -28.87 15.53 18.40
C ASN A 43 -29.09 14.20 19.14
N GLY A 44 -30.14 14.20 19.96
CA GLY A 44 -30.92 13.01 20.25
C GLY A 44 -31.81 12.59 19.06
N ASP A 45 -32.10 11.30 19.06
CA ASP A 45 -33.16 10.54 18.38
C ASP A 45 -33.21 10.59 16.83
N SER A 46 -33.14 9.44 16.13
CA SER A 46 -34.27 8.51 16.15
C SER A 46 -33.89 7.07 15.72
N ASN A 47 -34.44 6.12 16.47
CA ASN A 47 -34.61 4.70 16.19
C ASN A 47 -35.07 4.41 14.74
N THR A 48 -34.51 3.40 14.07
CA THR A 48 -35.17 2.67 12.97
C THR A 48 -34.64 1.24 12.87
N ALA A 49 -35.56 0.28 13.00
CA ALA A 49 -35.36 -1.17 13.00
C ALA A 49 -34.97 -1.75 11.62
N PRO A 50 -34.49 -3.00 11.54
CA PRO A 50 -34.21 -3.67 10.26
C PRO A 50 -35.52 -4.11 9.57
N GLY A 51 -35.90 -3.36 8.53
CA GLY A 51 -37.05 -3.66 7.66
C GLY A 51 -36.65 -4.44 6.42
N ALA A 52 -37.46 -5.46 6.12
CA ALA A 52 -37.32 -6.44 5.06
C ALA A 52 -37.22 -5.85 3.64
N PHE A 53 -36.50 -6.56 2.77
CA PHE A 53 -36.50 -6.39 1.32
C PHE A 53 -37.83 -6.87 0.71
N PRO A 54 -38.51 -6.06 -0.13
CA PRO A 54 -39.33 -6.59 -1.20
C PRO A 54 -38.60 -6.44 -2.54
N HIS A 55 -38.64 -7.53 -3.31
CA HIS A 55 -38.29 -7.53 -4.72
C HIS A 55 -39.31 -6.68 -5.49
N GLY A 56 -38.84 -5.64 -6.19
CA GLY A 56 -39.65 -4.74 -7.01
C GLY A 56 -39.18 -4.75 -8.47
N LYS A 57 -40.14 -4.96 -9.37
CA LYS A 57 -40.01 -5.31 -10.79
C LYS A 57 -39.55 -4.17 -11.71
N ILE A 58 -38.75 -4.54 -12.73
CA ILE A 58 -38.91 -4.36 -14.18
C ILE A 58 -39.61 -3.10 -14.76
N SER A 59 -38.94 -2.57 -15.80
CA SER A 59 -39.40 -1.77 -16.96
C SER A 59 -39.42 -0.25 -16.88
N SER A 60 -38.51 0.37 -17.65
CA SER A 60 -38.82 1.48 -18.56
C SER A 60 -37.78 1.55 -19.70
N PRO A 61 -38.21 1.79 -20.96
CA PRO A 61 -37.30 1.97 -22.10
C PRO A 61 -36.51 3.30 -22.00
N PRO A 62 -35.30 3.39 -22.58
CA PRO A 62 -34.55 4.64 -22.60
C PRO A 62 -35.23 5.70 -23.48
N PRO A 63 -35.14 6.99 -23.13
CA PRO A 63 -35.65 8.08 -23.95
C PRO A 63 -34.86 8.21 -25.26
N PRO A 64 -35.46 8.77 -26.33
CA PRO A 64 -34.74 9.04 -27.57
C PRO A 64 -33.69 10.13 -27.32
N VAL A 65 -32.42 9.81 -27.59
CA VAL A 65 -31.32 10.78 -27.59
C VAL A 65 -31.46 11.70 -28.80
N ASN A 66 -32.12 12.83 -28.60
CA ASN A 66 -32.21 13.86 -29.62
C ASN A 66 -30.88 14.63 -29.67
N GLY A 67 -30.23 14.58 -30.83
CA GLY A 67 -28.91 15.17 -31.04
C GLY A 67 -28.97 16.69 -31.08
N SER A 68 -28.02 17.33 -30.39
CA SER A 68 -27.29 18.55 -30.77
C SER A 68 -26.61 19.11 -29.52
N SER A 69 -25.48 18.52 -29.12
CA SER A 69 -24.56 19.19 -28.19
C SER A 69 -23.71 20.18 -28.99
N PRO A 70 -23.69 21.47 -28.64
CA PRO A 70 -22.74 22.42 -29.21
C PRO A 70 -21.31 21.95 -28.95
N ILE A 71 -20.50 21.91 -30.00
CA ILE A 71 -19.07 21.62 -29.91
C ILE A 71 -18.46 22.64 -28.94
N PRO A 72 -17.83 22.24 -27.82
CA PRO A 72 -17.12 23.18 -26.97
C PRO A 72 -15.98 23.84 -27.78
N PRO A 73 -15.73 25.14 -27.61
CA PRO A 73 -14.65 25.81 -28.33
C PRO A 73 -13.33 25.10 -28.04
N VAL A 74 -12.66 24.68 -29.12
CA VAL A 74 -11.30 24.11 -29.07
C VAL A 74 -10.37 25.15 -28.48
N HIS A 75 -10.06 25.02 -27.19
CA HIS A 75 -8.97 25.77 -26.59
C HIS A 75 -7.67 25.13 -27.06
N THR A 76 -7.02 25.77 -28.02
CA THR A 76 -5.63 25.45 -28.35
C THR A 76 -4.79 25.61 -27.09
N PRO A 77 -3.98 24.59 -26.71
CA PRO A 77 -3.09 24.73 -25.57
C PRO A 77 -2.12 25.90 -25.82
N PRO A 78 -1.84 26.75 -24.82
CA PRO A 78 -0.85 27.80 -24.96
C PRO A 78 0.51 27.20 -25.32
N THR A 79 1.05 27.61 -26.47
CA THR A 79 2.42 27.31 -26.90
C THR A 79 3.37 27.96 -25.91
N THR A 80 3.68 27.26 -24.82
CA THR A 80 4.84 27.58 -24.00
C THR A 80 6.09 27.16 -24.78
N PRO A 81 7.14 27.99 -24.83
CA PRO A 81 8.42 27.57 -25.38
C PRO A 81 8.88 26.33 -24.64
N TYR A 82 8.97 25.20 -25.35
CA TYR A 82 9.50 23.96 -24.79
C TYR A 82 10.88 24.25 -24.20
N PRO A 83 11.16 23.89 -22.93
CA PRO A 83 12.53 23.90 -22.42
C PRO A 83 13.37 22.98 -23.33
N PRO A 84 14.64 23.35 -23.62
CA PRO A 84 15.46 22.62 -24.57
C PRO A 84 15.55 21.15 -24.16
N THR A 85 15.20 20.26 -25.09
CA THR A 85 15.36 18.81 -24.98
C THR A 85 16.80 18.52 -24.56
N GLN A 86 16.99 18.14 -23.29
CA GLN A 86 18.28 17.67 -22.81
C GLN A 86 18.57 16.35 -23.51
N VAL A 87 19.44 16.41 -24.54
CA VAL A 87 19.99 15.25 -25.23
C VAL A 87 20.74 14.43 -24.19
N THR A 88 20.04 13.46 -23.61
CA THR A 88 20.65 12.52 -22.69
C THR A 88 21.54 11.61 -23.54
N PRO A 89 22.83 11.40 -23.19
CA PRO A 89 23.69 10.50 -23.95
C PRO A 89 23.01 9.13 -24.10
N PRO A 90 23.24 8.44 -25.22
CA PRO A 90 22.64 7.13 -25.47
C PRO A 90 22.92 6.22 -24.27
N PRO A 91 21.91 5.47 -23.79
CA PRO A 91 22.10 4.59 -22.66
C PRO A 91 23.25 3.62 -22.96
N PRO A 92 24.12 3.31 -21.97
CA PRO A 92 25.16 2.32 -22.16
C PRO A 92 24.54 1.00 -22.63
N PRO A 93 25.27 0.22 -23.45
CA PRO A 93 24.77 -1.06 -23.96
C PRO A 93 24.25 -1.92 -22.81
N PRO A 94 23.14 -2.65 -23.01
CA PRO A 94 22.61 -3.52 -21.98
C PRO A 94 23.71 -4.48 -21.53
N SER A 95 24.06 -4.40 -20.24
CA SER A 95 24.97 -5.36 -19.62
C SER A 95 24.49 -6.77 -19.93
N PRO A 96 25.41 -7.73 -20.16
CA PRO A 96 25.05 -9.12 -20.41
C PRO A 96 24.09 -9.62 -19.32
N PRO A 97 23.10 -10.47 -19.68
CA PRO A 97 22.16 -11.01 -18.71
C PRO A 97 22.96 -11.72 -17.62
N VAL A 98 23.01 -11.11 -16.43
CA VAL A 98 23.61 -11.73 -15.26
C VAL A 98 22.89 -13.07 -15.08
N PRO A 99 23.62 -14.20 -15.00
CA PRO A 99 23.02 -15.51 -14.77
C PRO A 99 22.13 -15.40 -13.53
N THR A 100 20.82 -15.51 -13.72
CA THR A 100 19.87 -15.42 -12.61
C THR A 100 20.15 -16.60 -11.68
N PRO A 101 20.60 -16.38 -10.44
CA PRO A 101 20.57 -17.43 -9.45
C PRO A 101 19.11 -17.91 -9.31
N PRO A 102 18.85 -19.17 -8.91
CA PRO A 102 17.50 -19.64 -8.64
C PRO A 102 16.83 -18.64 -7.69
N VAL A 103 15.85 -17.90 -8.20
CA VAL A 103 15.27 -16.72 -7.52
C VAL A 103 14.42 -17.24 -6.37
N SER A 104 15.06 -17.47 -5.24
CA SER A 104 14.36 -17.66 -3.98
C SER A 104 13.51 -16.40 -3.73
N PRO A 105 12.25 -16.56 -3.29
CA PRO A 105 11.36 -15.42 -3.04
C PRO A 105 12.04 -14.39 -2.13
N PRO A 106 11.99 -13.08 -2.46
CA PRO A 106 12.55 -12.04 -1.61
C PRO A 106 11.89 -12.09 -0.22
N LYS A 107 12.71 -12.30 0.82
CA LYS A 107 12.24 -12.45 2.21
C LYS A 107 12.59 -11.23 3.05
N THR A 108 13.57 -10.43 2.63
CA THR A 108 14.03 -9.25 3.38
C THR A 108 13.86 -7.96 2.58
N THR A 109 13.91 -6.83 3.27
CA THR A 109 13.87 -5.50 2.63
C THR A 109 15.03 -5.31 1.65
N ALA A 110 16.21 -5.85 1.99
CA ALA A 110 17.41 -5.76 1.15
C ALA A 110 17.22 -6.46 -0.20
N ASP A 111 16.50 -7.58 -0.23
CA ASP A 111 16.19 -8.31 -1.47
C ASP A 111 15.14 -7.58 -2.32
N CYS A 112 14.19 -6.91 -1.66
CA CYS A 112 13.12 -6.17 -2.32
C CYS A 112 13.61 -4.89 -3.01
N ILE A 113 14.56 -4.18 -2.41
CA ILE A 113 15.06 -2.88 -2.93
C ILE A 113 15.56 -2.97 -4.38
N PRO A 114 16.51 -3.86 -4.76
CA PRO A 114 17.04 -3.92 -6.11
C PRO A 114 15.96 -4.33 -7.13
N LEU A 115 15.06 -5.24 -6.76
CA LEU A 115 13.93 -5.65 -7.62
C LEU A 115 12.96 -4.47 -7.87
N CYS A 116 12.66 -3.72 -6.81
CA CYS A 116 11.80 -2.54 -6.90
C CYS A 116 12.44 -1.39 -7.68
N GLN A 117 13.78 -1.26 -7.67
CA GLN A 117 14.48 -0.29 -8.51
C GLN A 117 14.28 -0.60 -10.00
N VAL A 118 14.39 -1.87 -10.39
CA VAL A 118 14.13 -2.31 -11.78
C VAL A 118 12.68 -2.04 -12.16
N ARG A 119 11.74 -2.42 -11.29
CA ARG A 119 10.30 -2.18 -11.48
C ARG A 119 9.97 -0.70 -11.64
N CYS A 120 10.64 0.18 -10.91
CA CYS A 120 10.35 1.61 -10.90
C CYS A 120 11.22 2.43 -11.86
N LYS A 121 12.04 1.79 -12.71
CA LYS A 121 13.04 2.47 -13.56
C LYS A 121 12.42 3.53 -14.49
N LEU A 122 11.25 3.23 -15.07
CA LEU A 122 10.54 4.12 -16.00
C LEU A 122 9.52 5.04 -15.31
N HIS A 123 9.33 4.91 -13.99
CA HIS A 123 8.35 5.72 -13.29
C HIS A 123 8.87 7.14 -13.05
N TYR A 124 8.06 8.16 -13.35
CA TYR A 124 8.44 9.57 -13.17
C TYR A 124 8.83 9.89 -11.71
N LYS A 125 8.09 9.34 -10.74
CA LYS A 125 8.37 9.43 -9.30
C LYS A 125 9.04 8.14 -8.80
N LYS A 126 10.32 7.94 -9.12
CA LYS A 126 11.06 6.71 -8.76
C LYS A 126 11.04 6.42 -7.26
N LYS A 127 11.35 7.40 -6.40
CA LYS A 127 11.40 7.23 -4.94
C LYS A 127 10.07 6.76 -4.33
N ILE A 128 8.95 7.32 -4.80
CA ILE A 128 7.61 6.96 -4.32
C ILE A 128 7.22 5.56 -4.82
N CYS A 129 7.49 5.25 -6.08
CA CYS A 129 7.26 3.92 -6.63
C CYS A 129 8.05 2.85 -5.85
N VAL A 130 9.34 3.08 -5.59
CA VAL A 130 10.18 2.12 -4.83
C VAL A 130 9.62 1.93 -3.43
N ARG A 131 9.22 2.99 -2.72
CA ARG A 131 8.60 2.88 -1.39
C ARG A 131 7.32 2.04 -1.40
N ALA A 132 6.46 2.25 -2.39
CA ALA A 132 5.23 1.47 -2.55
C ALA A 132 5.54 0.00 -2.88
N CYS A 133 6.43 -0.22 -3.85
CA CYS A 133 6.88 -1.55 -4.26
C CYS A 133 7.48 -2.34 -3.10
N THR A 134 8.39 -1.75 -2.30
CA THR A 134 9.01 -2.44 -1.16
C THR A 134 7.97 -2.87 -0.12
N THR A 135 6.96 -2.04 0.13
CA THR A 135 5.83 -2.40 1.02
C THR A 135 5.05 -3.60 0.47
N CYS A 136 4.81 -3.64 -0.84
CA CYS A 136 4.13 -4.75 -1.50
C CYS A 136 4.99 -6.01 -1.52
N CYS A 137 6.30 -5.87 -1.75
CA CYS A 137 7.26 -6.96 -1.75
C CYS A 137 7.38 -7.61 -0.38
N LEU A 138 7.44 -6.84 0.71
CA LEU A 138 7.51 -7.39 2.06
C LEU A 138 6.24 -8.16 2.46
N ARG A 139 5.07 -7.73 1.97
CA ARG A 139 3.80 -8.42 2.20
C ARG A 139 3.65 -9.68 1.34
N CYS A 140 3.91 -9.55 0.05
CA CYS A 140 3.62 -10.60 -0.93
C CYS A 140 4.82 -11.48 -1.27
N LYS A 141 6.02 -11.14 -0.77
CA LYS A 141 7.30 -11.83 -1.03
C LYS A 141 7.57 -12.03 -2.52
N CYS A 142 7.10 -11.10 -3.34
CA CYS A 142 7.17 -11.17 -4.79
C CYS A 142 7.17 -9.76 -5.40
N VAL A 143 8.05 -9.54 -6.38
CA VAL A 143 8.06 -8.35 -7.24
C VAL A 143 7.87 -8.82 -8.67
N PRO A 144 6.89 -8.29 -9.42
CA PRO A 144 6.66 -8.77 -10.76
C PRO A 144 7.81 -8.41 -11.71
N PRO A 145 8.14 -9.29 -12.67
CA PRO A 145 9.20 -9.03 -13.62
C PRO A 145 8.85 -7.85 -14.53
N GLY A 146 9.88 -7.20 -15.07
CA GLY A 146 9.73 -6.05 -15.95
C GLY A 146 9.65 -4.71 -15.22
N GLN A 147 9.47 -3.65 -16.00
CA GLN A 147 9.57 -2.26 -15.59
C GLN A 147 8.18 -1.62 -15.68
N TYR A 148 7.67 -1.18 -14.55
CA TYR A 148 6.43 -0.47 -14.22
C TYR A 148 5.09 -0.97 -14.79
N TYR A 149 5.00 -1.32 -16.08
CA TYR A 149 3.75 -1.63 -16.76
C TYR A 149 3.49 -3.15 -16.79
N GLY A 150 2.27 -3.55 -16.39
CA GLY A 150 1.75 -4.92 -16.52
C GLY A 150 2.43 -5.96 -15.62
N ASN A 151 2.20 -7.24 -15.90
CA ASN A 151 2.80 -8.41 -15.23
C ASN A 151 2.43 -8.62 -13.76
N ARG A 152 1.47 -7.87 -13.22
CA ARG A 152 1.08 -7.94 -11.80
C ARG A 152 0.50 -9.29 -11.42
N GLU A 153 -0.09 -9.98 -12.38
CA GLU A 153 -0.59 -11.34 -12.31
C GLU A 153 0.51 -12.38 -12.02
N LYS A 154 1.78 -12.08 -12.34
CA LYS A 154 2.91 -12.98 -12.05
C LYS A 154 3.16 -13.18 -10.55
N CYS A 155 2.81 -12.17 -9.74
CA CYS A 155 2.85 -12.25 -8.28
C CYS A 155 1.49 -12.58 -7.65
N GLY A 156 0.53 -13.02 -8.48
CA GLY A 156 -0.80 -13.42 -8.05
C GLY A 156 -1.64 -12.29 -7.44
N LYS A 157 -2.68 -12.70 -6.71
CA LYS A 157 -3.70 -11.80 -6.15
C LYS A 157 -3.14 -10.85 -5.09
N CYS A 158 -2.11 -11.25 -4.33
CA CYS A 158 -1.55 -10.40 -3.28
C CYS A 158 -1.02 -9.08 -3.84
N TYR A 159 -0.18 -9.13 -4.88
CA TYR A 159 0.37 -7.91 -5.49
C TYR A 159 -0.67 -7.20 -6.37
N ALA A 160 -1.48 -7.96 -7.11
CA ALA A 160 -2.45 -7.41 -8.05
C ALA A 160 -3.64 -6.72 -7.38
N ASN A 161 -4.17 -7.26 -6.27
CA ASN A 161 -5.43 -6.81 -5.67
C ASN A 161 -5.25 -5.94 -4.43
N MET A 162 -4.01 -5.66 -4.00
CA MET A 162 -3.79 -4.75 -2.89
C MET A 162 -4.23 -3.34 -3.26
N THR A 163 -5.20 -2.83 -2.51
CA THR A 163 -5.75 -1.49 -2.64
C THR A 163 -5.37 -0.63 -1.43
N THR A 164 -5.37 0.68 -1.66
CA THR A 164 -5.38 1.68 -0.59
C THR A 164 -6.80 1.85 -0.07
N HIS A 165 -6.98 2.57 1.04
CA HIS A 165 -8.31 2.87 1.59
C HIS A 165 -9.24 3.55 0.56
N GLY A 166 -8.68 4.29 -0.40
CA GLY A 166 -9.45 4.93 -1.48
C GLY A 166 -9.76 4.04 -2.69
N GLY A 167 -9.65 2.71 -2.57
CA GLY A 167 -9.96 1.76 -3.64
C GLY A 167 -8.96 1.75 -4.81
N ARG A 168 -7.91 2.59 -4.77
CA ARG A 168 -6.84 2.62 -5.77
C ARG A 168 -5.82 1.53 -5.53
N LEU A 169 -5.30 0.95 -6.60
CA LEU A 169 -4.24 -0.06 -6.54
C LEU A 169 -3.00 0.51 -5.83
N LYS A 170 -2.53 -0.20 -4.80
CA LYS A 170 -1.43 0.22 -3.94
C LYS A 170 -0.07 -0.07 -4.57
N CYS A 171 0.04 -1.20 -5.28
CA CYS A 171 1.31 -1.68 -5.83
C CYS A 171 1.50 -1.21 -7.27
N PRO A 172 2.75 -0.84 -7.65
CA PRO A 172 3.09 -0.43 -9.01
C PRO A 172 3.05 -1.61 -10.00
#